data_AF-A0AA39LZV2-F1
#
_entry.id   AF-A0AA39LZV2-F1
#
_cell.length_a   1.000
_cell.length_b   1.000
_cell.length_c   1.000
_cell.angle_alpha   90.00
_cell.angle_beta   90.00
_cell.angle_gamma   90.00
#
_symmetry.space_group_name_H-M   'P 1'
#
loop_
_entity.id
_entity.type
_entity.pdbx_description
1 polymer ?
#
loop_
_entity_poly.entity_id
_entity_poly.type
_entity_poly.pdbx_seq_one_letter_code
_entity_poly.pdbx_strand_id
1 'polypeptide(L)'
;MPTANVGRMSNEATDARIREPITEEELRAQEVISPDDVLRLNHITSDYLCRPEANVYDIEFTRFKIRDLDSDELLFEIAKGTGTEDENVPEEVEVNEDGENGPPGPGQQKHTCPPGTITTEVTTGASRFVRYQFTPDFLKLKHVGATVEFVVGKKPVNKFRMIERHFFKDRLLKSFDFEFGFCIPNSTNTCEHIYYFPQLSEQLVNQMIDGPFETRSDSFYFVDDKLIMHNKADYAYNGGL
;
A
#
# COMPACT_ATOMS: atom_id res chain seq x y z
N MET A 1 -17.46 -25.89 55.53
CA MET A 1 -17.13 -26.57 54.27
C MET A 1 -18.33 -26.51 53.34
N PRO A 2 -18.37 -25.57 52.37
CA PRO A 2 -19.32 -25.63 51.27
C PRO A 2 -18.63 -25.86 49.92
N THR A 3 -19.37 -26.59 49.10
CA THR A 3 -19.14 -27.09 47.74
C THR A 3 -18.59 -26.08 46.72
N ALA A 4 -17.63 -26.55 45.92
CA ALA A 4 -17.08 -25.85 44.76
C ALA A 4 -18.14 -25.66 43.67
N ASN A 5 -18.28 -24.41 43.20
CA ASN A 5 -19.06 -24.07 42.01
C ASN A 5 -18.08 -23.93 40.83
N VAL A 6 -18.14 -24.88 39.89
CA VAL A 6 -17.37 -24.82 38.64
C VAL A 6 -18.02 -23.76 37.75
N GLY A 7 -17.50 -22.54 37.85
CA GLY A 7 -17.83 -21.43 36.97
C GLY A 7 -17.29 -21.70 35.57
N ARG A 8 -18.20 -22.14 34.70
CA ARG A 8 -18.19 -22.15 33.24
C ARG A 8 -17.14 -21.19 32.65
N MET A 9 -16.04 -21.74 32.14
CA MET A 9 -15.13 -21.02 31.25
C MET A 9 -15.95 -20.57 30.03
N SER A 10 -16.14 -19.27 29.87
CA SER A 10 -16.62 -18.69 28.63
C SER A 10 -15.57 -18.96 27.56
N ASN A 11 -15.81 -19.96 26.73
CA ASN A 11 -15.07 -20.18 25.50
C ASN A 11 -15.32 -18.99 24.56
N GLU A 12 -14.56 -17.92 24.70
CA GLU A 12 -14.38 -16.88 23.68
C GLU A 12 -13.47 -17.41 22.56
N ALA A 13 -13.90 -18.49 21.90
CA ALA A 13 -13.17 -19.11 20.80
C ALA A 13 -14.13 -19.67 19.74
N THR A 14 -15.23 -18.97 19.48
CA THR A 14 -16.20 -19.37 18.46
C THR A 14 -16.61 -18.18 17.58
N ASP A 15 -15.69 -17.60 16.81
CA ASP A 15 -16.11 -16.92 15.56
C ASP A 15 -15.00 -16.76 14.50
N ALA A 16 -14.30 -17.84 14.17
CA ALA A 16 -13.42 -17.90 12.98
C ALA A 16 -13.63 -19.20 12.20
N ARG A 17 -14.82 -19.80 12.34
CA ARG A 17 -15.17 -21.07 11.70
C ARG A 17 -15.58 -20.83 10.25
N ILE A 18 -14.61 -21.00 9.35
CA ILE A 18 -14.78 -21.48 7.96
C ILE A 18 -15.87 -20.73 7.19
N ARG A 19 -15.63 -19.47 6.82
CA ARG A 19 -16.35 -18.91 5.69
C ARG A 19 -15.71 -19.47 4.42
N GLU A 20 -16.50 -20.18 3.62
CA GLU A 20 -16.05 -20.73 2.35
C GLU A 20 -15.42 -19.62 1.49
N PRO A 21 -14.34 -19.90 0.75
CA PRO A 21 -13.77 -18.94 -0.19
C PRO A 21 -14.85 -18.36 -1.09
N ILE A 22 -14.79 -17.05 -1.34
CA ILE A 22 -15.70 -16.38 -2.27
C ILE A 22 -14.95 -16.00 -3.53
N THR A 23 -15.61 -16.14 -4.68
CA THR A 23 -15.06 -15.72 -5.96
C THR A 23 -15.28 -14.22 -6.20
N GLU A 24 -14.44 -13.61 -7.03
CA GLU A 24 -14.64 -12.21 -7.43
C GLU A 24 -15.99 -11.99 -8.13
N GLU A 25 -16.44 -12.95 -8.93
CA GLU A 25 -17.73 -12.88 -9.63
C GLU A 25 -18.90 -12.82 -8.65
N GLU A 26 -18.88 -13.66 -7.61
CA GLU A 26 -19.88 -13.64 -6.54
C GLU A 26 -19.87 -12.32 -5.77
N LEU A 27 -18.69 -11.75 -5.49
CA LEU A 27 -18.58 -10.45 -4.82
C LEU A 27 -19.15 -9.31 -5.66
N ARG A 28 -18.85 -9.30 -6.96
CA ARG A 28 -19.34 -8.27 -7.89
C ARG A 28 -20.85 -8.33 -8.12
N ALA A 29 -21.46 -9.49 -7.86
CA ALA A 29 -22.91 -9.65 -7.91
C ALA A 29 -23.61 -9.11 -6.65
N GLN A 30 -22.89 -8.83 -5.56
CA GLN A 30 -23.46 -8.26 -4.34
C GLN A 30 -23.72 -6.76 -4.50
N GLU A 31 -24.81 -6.29 -3.89
CA GLU A 31 -25.13 -4.85 -3.83
C GLU A 31 -24.18 -4.10 -2.88
N VAL A 32 -23.77 -4.76 -1.80
CA VAL A 32 -22.89 -4.20 -0.76
C VAL A 32 -21.85 -5.25 -0.40
N ILE A 33 -20.58 -4.89 -0.54
CA ILE A 33 -19.44 -5.73 -0.16
C ILE A 33 -18.97 -5.30 1.23
N SER A 34 -18.86 -6.27 2.14
CA SER A 34 -18.44 -6.04 3.53
C SER A 34 -16.96 -6.42 3.77
N PRO A 35 -16.36 -6.02 4.92
CA PRO A 35 -15.01 -6.44 5.29
C PRO A 35 -14.87 -7.97 5.33
N ASP A 36 -15.91 -8.64 5.81
CA ASP A 36 -15.98 -10.10 5.93
C ASP A 36 -15.91 -10.82 4.59
N ASP A 37 -16.41 -10.18 3.54
CA ASP A 37 -16.41 -10.72 2.18
C ASP A 37 -15.01 -10.71 1.57
N VAL A 38 -14.27 -9.60 1.70
CA VAL A 38 -12.92 -9.49 1.13
C VAL A 38 -11.88 -10.33 1.89
N LEU A 39 -12.12 -10.61 3.17
CA LEU A 39 -11.25 -11.50 3.95
C LEU A 39 -11.27 -12.95 3.43
N ARG A 40 -12.33 -13.34 2.72
CA ARG A 40 -12.52 -14.67 2.11
C ARG A 40 -11.88 -14.81 0.71
N LEU A 41 -11.31 -13.72 0.15
CA LEU A 41 -10.63 -13.76 -1.13
C LEU A 41 -9.29 -14.48 -1.02
N ASN A 42 -9.08 -15.51 -1.85
CA ASN A 42 -7.82 -16.25 -1.90
C ASN A 42 -6.86 -15.76 -3.00
N HIS A 43 -7.32 -14.86 -3.86
CA HIS A 43 -6.57 -14.36 -5.02
C HIS A 43 -6.69 -12.84 -5.12
N ILE A 44 -5.76 -12.24 -5.83
CA ILE A 44 -5.86 -10.84 -6.25
C ILE A 44 -7.10 -10.70 -7.14
N THR A 45 -7.86 -9.61 -6.97
CA THR A 45 -8.99 -9.34 -7.86
C THR A 45 -8.50 -8.85 -9.23
N SER A 46 -9.14 -9.31 -10.29
CA SER A 46 -8.82 -8.97 -11.68
C SER A 46 -9.22 -7.54 -12.00
N ASP A 47 -10.32 -7.05 -11.40
CA ASP A 47 -10.84 -5.70 -11.63
C ASP A 47 -11.36 -5.09 -10.30
N TYR A 48 -11.81 -3.83 -10.35
CA TYR A 48 -12.24 -3.10 -9.17
C TYR A 48 -13.63 -3.52 -8.70
N LEU A 49 -13.72 -3.97 -7.44
CA LEU A 49 -14.97 -4.28 -6.74
C LEU A 49 -15.92 -3.10 -6.49
N CYS A 50 -15.50 -1.85 -6.68
CA CYS A 50 -16.38 -0.68 -6.60
C CYS A 50 -16.03 0.38 -7.64
N ARG A 51 -17.01 1.21 -8.00
CA ARG A 51 -16.80 2.37 -8.88
C ARG A 51 -16.30 3.57 -8.07
N PRO A 52 -15.62 4.55 -8.70
CA PRO A 52 -15.18 5.77 -8.02
C PRO A 52 -16.32 6.53 -7.32
N GLU A 53 -17.54 6.47 -7.85
CA GLU A 53 -18.71 7.15 -7.27
C GLU A 53 -19.18 6.54 -5.95
N ALA A 54 -18.70 5.34 -5.58
CA ALA A 54 -18.96 4.73 -4.28
C ALA A 54 -18.31 5.53 -3.13
N ASN A 55 -17.30 6.35 -3.44
CA ASN A 55 -16.68 7.28 -2.50
C ASN A 55 -17.58 8.52 -2.25
N VAL A 56 -18.75 8.29 -1.67
CA VAL A 56 -19.74 9.33 -1.37
C VAL A 56 -19.37 10.24 -0.20
N TYR A 57 -18.19 10.02 0.39
CA TYR A 57 -17.61 10.74 1.52
C TYR A 57 -16.50 11.72 1.09
N ASP A 58 -16.18 11.74 -0.21
CA ASP A 58 -15.10 12.53 -0.80
C ASP A 58 -13.76 12.32 -0.04
N ILE A 59 -13.45 11.06 0.31
CA ILE A 59 -12.16 10.72 0.92
C ILE A 59 -11.08 10.79 -0.15
N GLU A 60 -10.05 11.58 0.09
CA GLU A 60 -8.93 11.72 -0.83
C GLU A 60 -7.60 11.67 -0.09
N PHE A 61 -6.75 10.71 -0.45
CA PHE A 61 -5.39 10.60 0.07
C PHE A 61 -4.50 11.67 -0.58
N THR A 62 -3.93 12.52 0.26
CA THR A 62 -3.10 13.67 -0.17
C THR A 62 -1.63 13.43 0.06
N ARG A 63 -1.25 12.55 1.01
CA ARG A 63 0.14 12.21 1.27
C ARG A 63 0.27 10.77 1.75
N PHE A 64 1.34 10.11 1.31
CA PHE A 64 1.71 8.78 1.78
C PHE A 64 3.22 8.73 1.98
N LYS A 65 3.64 8.32 3.18
CA LYS A 65 5.04 8.23 3.60
C LYS A 65 5.28 6.85 4.21
N ILE A 66 6.38 6.18 3.85
CA ILE A 66 6.82 4.94 4.49
C ILE A 66 8.21 5.17 5.10
N ARG A 67 8.35 4.86 6.39
CA ARG A 67 9.64 4.85 7.09
C ARG A 67 9.97 3.46 7.64
N ASP A 68 11.23 3.09 7.61
CA ASP A 68 11.72 1.97 8.42
C ASP A 68 11.71 2.40 9.90
N LEU A 69 11.07 1.62 10.77
CA LEU A 69 11.03 1.94 12.20
C LEU A 69 12.29 1.50 12.96
N ASP A 70 13.12 0.63 12.38
CA ASP A 70 14.39 0.22 13.00
C ASP A 70 15.50 1.27 12.78
N SER A 71 15.59 1.83 11.56
CA SER A 71 16.62 2.82 11.19
C SER A 71 16.14 4.28 11.16
N ASP A 72 14.82 4.51 11.22
CA ASP A 72 14.16 5.81 10.95
C ASP A 72 14.42 6.36 9.54
N GLU A 73 14.87 5.50 8.61
CA GLU A 73 15.08 5.88 7.20
C GLU A 73 13.75 6.08 6.47
N LEU A 74 13.64 7.18 5.72
CA LEU A 74 12.53 7.43 4.81
C LEU A 74 12.69 6.57 3.55
N LEU A 75 11.88 5.52 3.44
CA LEU A 75 11.93 4.58 2.31
C LEU A 75 11.13 5.08 1.11
N PHE A 76 10.10 5.89 1.35
CA PHE A 76 9.19 6.34 0.30
C PHE A 76 8.33 7.53 0.75
N GLU A 77 8.08 8.49 -0.14
CA GLU A 77 7.11 9.57 0.08
C GLU A 77 6.46 10.03 -1.24
N ILE A 78 5.16 10.30 -1.19
CA ILE A 78 4.41 10.99 -2.25
C ILE A 78 3.42 11.96 -1.63
N ALA A 79 3.30 13.15 -2.22
CA ALA A 79 2.26 14.12 -1.91
C ALA A 79 1.56 14.56 -3.19
N LYS A 80 0.22 14.59 -3.17
CA LYS A 80 -0.58 15.12 -4.27
C LYS A 80 -0.37 16.63 -4.33
N GLY A 81 0.17 17.13 -5.44
CA GLY A 81 0.44 18.56 -5.64
C GLY A 81 1.92 18.95 -5.58
N THR A 82 2.81 18.05 -5.18
CA THR A 82 4.25 18.16 -5.45
C THR A 82 4.57 17.26 -6.63
N GLY A 83 4.13 17.66 -7.83
CA GLY A 83 4.82 17.17 -9.01
C GLY A 83 6.27 17.59 -8.85
N THR A 84 7.20 16.67 -9.01
CA THR A 84 8.50 17.02 -9.56
C THR A 84 8.19 17.64 -10.93
N GLU A 85 7.94 18.95 -10.92
CA GLU A 85 8.27 19.78 -12.06
C GLU A 85 9.79 19.60 -12.20
N ASP A 86 10.19 18.65 -13.05
CA ASP A 86 11.46 18.78 -13.74
C ASP A 86 11.36 20.11 -14.48
N GLU A 87 11.74 21.19 -13.79
CA GLU A 87 11.97 22.47 -14.40
C GLU A 87 12.94 22.22 -15.55
N ASN A 88 12.45 22.42 -16.76
CA ASN A 88 13.28 22.67 -17.92
C ASN A 88 14.25 23.80 -17.53
N VAL A 89 15.45 23.45 -17.11
CA VAL A 89 16.59 24.36 -17.17
C VAL A 89 16.78 24.63 -18.67
N PRO A 90 16.58 25.86 -19.16
CA PRO A 90 16.91 26.14 -20.54
C PRO A 90 18.44 26.04 -20.66
N GLU A 91 18.93 25.03 -21.37
CA GLU A 91 20.30 25.08 -21.89
C GLU A 91 20.37 26.22 -22.91
N GLU A 92 20.81 27.39 -22.45
CA GLU A 92 21.37 28.40 -23.34
C GLU A 92 22.67 27.85 -23.92
N VAL A 93 22.65 27.60 -25.22
CA VAL A 93 23.76 27.10 -26.01
C VAL A 93 24.76 28.25 -26.20
N GLU A 94 25.85 28.27 -25.44
CA GLU A 94 27.05 29.03 -25.79
C GLU A 94 28.20 28.07 -26.09
N VAL A 95 28.43 27.89 -27.40
CA VAL A 95 29.61 27.22 -27.95
C VAL A 95 30.79 28.17 -27.80
N ASN A 96 31.88 27.72 -27.16
CA ASN A 96 33.24 28.15 -27.48
C ASN A 96 34.22 27.01 -27.23
N GLU A 97 35.04 26.74 -28.25
CA GLU A 97 36.07 25.72 -28.32
C GLU A 97 37.38 26.15 -27.58
N ASP A 98 38.24 25.14 -27.37
CA ASP A 98 39.69 25.16 -27.15
C ASP A 98 40.24 24.88 -25.74
N GLY A 99 41.05 23.81 -25.64
CA GLY A 99 42.19 23.73 -24.71
C GLY A 99 42.37 22.41 -23.93
N GLU A 100 43.44 21.68 -24.24
CA GLU A 100 43.90 20.41 -23.65
C GLU A 100 44.18 20.45 -22.12
N ASN A 101 43.97 19.32 -21.42
CA ASN A 101 44.98 18.51 -20.68
C ASN A 101 44.44 17.77 -19.42
N GLY A 102 44.62 16.44 -19.39
CA GLY A 102 44.85 15.66 -18.14
C GLY A 102 43.75 14.65 -17.73
N PRO A 103 44.07 13.38 -17.38
CA PRO A 103 43.09 12.40 -16.92
C PRO A 103 42.96 12.39 -15.38
N PRO A 104 41.75 12.27 -14.81
CA PRO A 104 41.58 11.79 -13.44
C PRO A 104 41.04 10.35 -13.41
N GLY A 105 41.52 9.57 -12.44
CA GLY A 105 41.40 8.10 -12.36
C GLY A 105 40.03 7.53 -11.95
N PRO A 106 39.97 6.23 -11.59
CA PRO A 106 38.72 5.50 -11.39
C PRO A 106 38.10 5.87 -10.04
N GLY A 107 37.30 6.94 -10.03
CA GLY A 107 36.37 7.24 -8.94
C GLY A 107 35.17 6.30 -9.02
N GLN A 108 35.05 5.38 -8.07
CA GLN A 108 33.83 4.61 -7.84
C GLN A 108 32.69 5.56 -7.47
N GLN A 109 31.86 5.94 -8.44
CA GLN A 109 30.55 6.50 -8.16
C GLN A 109 29.63 5.33 -7.75
N LYS A 110 29.47 5.17 -6.43
CA LYS A 110 28.28 4.52 -5.89
C LYS A 110 27.09 5.40 -6.25
N HIS A 111 26.44 5.09 -7.36
CA HIS A 111 25.07 5.56 -7.62
C HIS A 111 24.18 4.93 -6.56
N THR A 112 24.00 5.63 -5.43
CA THR A 112 22.91 5.35 -4.52
C THR A 112 21.66 5.92 -5.15
N CYS A 113 20.96 5.12 -5.96
CA CYS A 113 19.60 5.41 -6.34
C CYS A 113 18.77 5.50 -5.05
N PRO A 114 17.97 6.57 -4.84
CA PRO A 114 17.08 6.63 -3.69
C PRO A 114 16.12 5.43 -3.74
N PRO A 115 15.86 4.75 -2.61
CA PRO A 115 14.89 3.66 -2.56
C PRO A 115 13.49 4.24 -2.88
N GLY A 116 12.75 3.58 -3.77
CA GLY A 116 11.35 3.94 -4.06
C GLY A 116 11.15 4.93 -5.20
N THR A 117 11.10 4.47 -6.46
CA THR A 117 10.53 5.29 -7.55
C THR A 117 9.11 4.83 -7.87
N ILE A 118 8.18 5.77 -8.07
CA ILE A 118 6.83 5.47 -8.58
C ILE A 118 6.72 5.96 -10.01
N THR A 119 6.27 5.10 -10.91
CA THR A 119 5.68 5.50 -12.18
C THR A 119 4.17 5.50 -12.00
N THR A 120 3.57 6.67 -11.77
CA THR A 120 2.12 6.83 -11.90
C THR A 120 1.83 6.96 -13.38
N GLU A 121 1.27 5.92 -14.00
CA GLU A 121 0.67 6.10 -15.33
C GLU A 121 -0.61 6.93 -15.15
N VAL A 122 -0.47 8.26 -15.23
CA VAL A 122 -1.57 9.21 -15.10
C VAL A 122 -2.42 9.15 -16.37
N THR A 123 -3.35 8.21 -16.41
CA THR A 123 -4.52 8.30 -17.30
C THR A 123 -5.59 9.09 -16.54
N THR A 124 -5.78 10.34 -16.96
CA THR A 124 -6.84 11.29 -16.56
C THR A 124 -7.97 10.71 -15.71
N GLY A 125 -7.80 10.80 -14.39
CA GLY A 125 -8.66 10.27 -13.33
C GLY A 125 -7.80 10.08 -12.07
N ALA A 126 -8.37 10.11 -10.86
CA ALA A 126 -7.62 9.77 -9.66
C ALA A 126 -7.10 8.33 -9.82
N SER A 127 -5.79 8.15 -10.06
CA SER A 127 -5.22 6.83 -10.32
C SER A 127 -5.44 5.94 -9.09
N ARG A 128 -6.27 4.91 -9.25
CA ARG A 128 -6.51 3.86 -8.23
C ARG A 128 -5.50 2.72 -8.35
N PHE A 129 -4.42 2.95 -9.09
CA PHE A 129 -3.34 2.01 -9.31
C PHE A 129 -1.99 2.69 -9.01
N VAL A 130 -1.14 2.01 -8.25
CA VAL A 130 0.21 2.48 -7.93
C VAL A 130 1.23 1.40 -8.23
N ARG A 131 2.28 1.74 -8.97
CA ARG A 131 3.42 0.86 -9.22
C ARG A 131 4.59 1.26 -8.34
N TYR A 132 5.03 0.36 -7.48
CA TYR A 132 6.15 0.59 -6.57
C TYR A 132 7.42 -0.08 -7.07
N GLN A 133 8.52 0.69 -7.10
CA GLN A 133 9.85 0.18 -7.37
C GLN A 133 10.71 0.26 -6.10
N PHE A 134 10.91 -0.87 -5.43
CA PHE A 134 11.74 -1.00 -4.24
C PHE A 134 13.05 -1.75 -4.53
N THR A 135 13.98 -1.68 -3.58
CA THR A 135 15.23 -2.46 -3.58
C THR A 135 15.03 -3.80 -2.87
N PRO A 136 15.93 -4.78 -3.06
CA PRO A 136 15.84 -6.08 -2.38
C PRO A 136 15.84 -5.98 -0.86
N ASP A 137 16.47 -4.94 -0.30
CA ASP A 137 16.57 -4.73 1.14
C ASP A 137 15.22 -4.44 1.79
N PHE A 138 14.24 -3.94 1.01
CA PHE A 138 12.87 -3.74 1.49
C PHE A 138 12.24 -5.04 2.02
N LEU A 139 12.52 -6.19 1.38
CA LEU A 139 12.00 -7.50 1.80
C LEU A 139 12.64 -8.04 3.09
N LYS A 140 13.72 -7.40 3.57
CA LYS A 140 14.42 -7.77 4.82
C LYS A 140 13.93 -6.99 6.04
N LEU A 141 13.12 -5.95 5.82
CA LEU A 141 12.58 -5.11 6.88
C LEU A 141 11.63 -5.92 7.77
N LYS A 142 11.66 -5.65 9.08
CA LYS A 142 10.77 -6.29 10.04
C LYS A 142 9.45 -5.56 10.16
N HIS A 143 9.53 -4.24 10.20
CA HIS A 143 8.37 -3.38 10.31
C HIS A 143 8.61 -2.01 9.71
N VAL A 144 7.57 -1.47 9.09
CA VAL A 144 7.58 -0.12 8.54
C VAL A 144 6.40 0.67 9.09
N GLY A 145 6.61 1.97 9.32
CA GLY A 145 5.57 2.92 9.65
C GLY A 145 5.09 3.59 8.38
N ALA A 146 3.82 3.47 8.06
CA ALA A 146 3.21 4.15 6.93
C ALA A 146 2.32 5.29 7.43
N THR A 147 2.73 6.53 7.20
CA THR A 147 1.93 7.72 7.50
C THR A 147 1.09 8.08 6.28
N VAL A 148 -0.23 8.17 6.46
CA VAL A 148 -1.20 8.61 5.46
C VAL A 148 -1.83 9.93 5.90
N GLU A 149 -1.86 10.90 5.00
CA GLU A 149 -2.69 12.10 5.14
C GLU A 149 -3.82 12.03 4.11
N PHE A 150 -5.04 12.36 4.56
CA PHE A 150 -6.22 12.34 3.70
C PHE A 150 -7.23 13.39 4.14
N VAL A 151 -7.98 13.91 3.18
CA VAL A 151 -9.10 14.81 3.43
C VAL A 151 -10.41 14.03 3.43
N VAL A 152 -11.37 14.53 4.19
CA VAL A 152 -12.74 14.01 4.24
C VAL A 152 -13.70 15.12 3.85
N GLY A 153 -14.69 14.80 3.02
CA GLY A 153 -15.72 15.73 2.58
C GLY A 153 -16.71 16.12 3.68
N LYS A 154 -17.90 16.54 3.26
CA LYS A 154 -18.90 17.14 4.17
C LYS A 154 -19.57 16.13 5.10
N LYS A 155 -19.57 14.85 4.75
CA LYS A 155 -20.23 13.80 5.53
C LYS A 155 -19.29 13.27 6.59
N PRO A 156 -19.76 13.07 7.84
CA PRO A 156 -18.97 12.36 8.84
C PRO A 156 -18.67 10.94 8.36
N VAL A 157 -17.48 10.46 8.69
CA VAL A 157 -17.03 9.11 8.36
C VAL A 157 -16.88 8.34 9.68
N ASN A 158 -17.64 7.26 9.83
CA ASN A 158 -17.59 6.39 10.99
C ASN A 158 -16.96 5.05 10.63
N LYS A 159 -16.26 4.45 11.59
CA LYS A 159 -15.65 3.11 11.43
C LYS A 159 -14.85 2.98 10.13
N PHE A 160 -14.06 3.99 9.79
CA PHE A 160 -13.23 3.92 8.62
C PHE A 160 -12.18 2.84 8.81
N ARG A 161 -12.14 1.87 7.90
CA ARG A 161 -11.31 0.67 7.99
C ARG A 161 -10.70 0.37 6.64
N MET A 162 -9.46 -0.08 6.64
CA MET A 162 -8.79 -0.58 5.44
C MET A 162 -8.34 -2.02 5.66
N ILE A 163 -8.66 -2.88 4.69
CA ILE A 163 -8.10 -4.21 4.57
C ILE A 163 -7.22 -4.24 3.34
N GLU A 164 -5.93 -4.49 3.53
CA GLU A 164 -4.95 -4.57 2.45
C GLU A 164 -4.38 -5.98 2.35
N ARG A 165 -4.47 -6.60 1.17
CA ARG A 165 -4.08 -7.99 0.95
C ARG A 165 -2.98 -8.05 -0.09
N HIS A 166 -1.84 -8.65 0.25
CA HIS A 166 -0.68 -8.80 -0.62
C HIS A 166 -0.55 -10.23 -1.12
N PHE A 167 -0.32 -10.39 -2.41
CA PHE A 167 -0.19 -11.68 -3.09
C PHE A 167 1.08 -11.72 -3.92
N PHE A 168 1.70 -12.89 -4.02
CA PHE A 168 2.73 -13.19 -5.02
C PHE A 168 2.31 -14.42 -5.80
N LYS A 169 2.13 -14.29 -7.12
CA LYS A 169 1.62 -15.38 -8.00
C LYS A 169 0.40 -16.08 -7.41
N ASP A 170 -0.61 -15.30 -7.03
CA ASP A 170 -1.88 -15.79 -6.46
C ASP A 170 -1.78 -16.46 -5.08
N ARG A 171 -0.61 -16.44 -4.43
CA ARG A 171 -0.46 -16.86 -3.04
C ARG A 171 -0.51 -15.66 -2.13
N LEU A 172 -1.44 -15.66 -1.18
CA LEU A 172 -1.50 -14.65 -0.12
C LEU A 172 -0.21 -14.64 0.70
N LEU A 173 0.48 -13.51 0.72
CA LEU A 173 1.64 -13.26 1.57
C LEU A 173 1.20 -12.78 2.95
N LYS A 174 0.34 -11.75 2.99
CA LYS A 174 -0.13 -11.13 4.21
C LYS A 174 -1.42 -10.37 3.96
N SER A 175 -2.30 -10.34 4.96
CA SER A 175 -3.43 -9.42 5.05
C SER A 175 -3.16 -8.48 6.21
N PHE A 176 -3.28 -7.18 5.95
CA PHE A 176 -3.27 -6.12 6.96
C PHE A 176 -4.70 -5.58 7.11
N ASP A 177 -5.04 -5.24 8.34
CA ASP A 177 -6.39 -4.82 8.69
C ASP A 177 -6.26 -3.70 9.72
N PHE A 178 -6.62 -2.49 9.29
CA PHE A 178 -6.40 -1.27 10.04
C PHE A 178 -7.70 -0.51 10.21
N GLU A 179 -7.97 -0.07 11.43
CA GLU A 179 -9.08 0.81 11.76
C GLU A 179 -8.56 2.24 11.95
N PHE A 180 -9.03 3.16 11.12
CA PHE A 180 -8.83 4.61 11.31
C PHE A 180 -9.81 5.17 12.34
N GLY A 181 -11.01 4.57 12.44
CA GLY A 181 -12.06 4.99 13.36
C GLY A 181 -12.92 6.13 12.82
N PHE A 182 -13.22 7.12 13.67
CA PHE A 182 -14.03 8.29 13.29
C PHE A 182 -13.16 9.37 12.64
N CYS A 183 -13.57 9.85 11.46
CA CYS A 183 -12.90 10.97 10.79
C CYS A 183 -13.81 12.20 10.77
N ILE A 184 -13.22 13.34 11.10
CA ILE A 184 -13.94 14.61 11.22
C ILE A 184 -14.33 15.10 9.80
N PRO A 185 -15.59 15.51 9.57
CA PRO A 185 -15.98 16.06 8.27
C PRO A 185 -15.31 17.41 7.98
N ASN A 186 -15.04 17.69 6.70
CA ASN A 186 -14.34 18.88 6.19
C ASN A 186 -12.98 19.12 6.87
N SER A 187 -12.23 18.06 7.16
CA SER A 187 -10.91 18.16 7.76
C SER A 187 -9.89 17.32 7.01
N THR A 188 -8.62 17.68 7.21
CA THR A 188 -7.48 16.80 6.94
C THR A 188 -7.27 15.92 8.16
N ASN A 189 -7.03 14.64 7.92
CA ASN A 189 -6.75 13.63 8.94
C ASN A 189 -5.39 12.99 8.62
N THR A 190 -4.67 12.62 9.68
CA THR A 190 -3.39 11.93 9.56
C THR A 190 -3.47 10.65 10.39
N CYS A 191 -3.03 9.53 9.82
CA CYS A 191 -2.94 8.25 10.50
C CYS A 191 -1.59 7.61 10.23
N GLU A 192 -1.04 6.91 11.22
CA GLU A 192 0.14 6.07 11.05
C GLU A 192 -0.24 4.61 11.27
N HIS A 193 -0.01 3.78 10.26
CA HIS A 193 -0.18 2.34 10.34
C HIS A 193 1.17 1.66 10.43
N ILE A 194 1.30 0.72 11.36
CA ILE A 194 2.51 -0.08 11.51
C ILE A 194 2.31 -1.41 10.81
N TYR A 195 3.13 -1.66 9.80
CA TYR A 195 3.14 -2.90 9.05
C TYR A 195 4.18 -3.84 9.65
N TYR A 196 3.75 -4.99 10.12
CA TYR A 196 4.64 -6.07 10.55
C TYR A 196 4.81 -7.07 9.42
N PHE A 197 6.00 -7.10 8.82
CA PHE A 197 6.26 -7.94 7.66
C PHE A 197 6.29 -9.42 8.06
N PRO A 198 5.76 -10.31 7.21
CA PRO A 198 5.90 -11.74 7.43
C PRO A 198 7.36 -12.15 7.27
N GLN A 199 7.76 -13.23 7.95
CA GLN A 199 9.04 -13.88 7.65
C GLN A 199 8.92 -14.61 6.31
N LEU A 200 9.66 -14.14 5.31
CA LEU A 200 9.74 -14.76 3.98
C LEU A 200 10.97 -15.66 3.92
N SER A 201 10.84 -16.82 3.25
CA SER A 201 12.01 -17.67 3.00
C SER A 201 12.92 -17.04 1.95
N GLU A 202 14.22 -17.30 2.01
CA GLU A 202 15.19 -16.79 1.01
C GLU A 202 14.79 -17.16 -0.43
N GLN A 203 14.26 -18.37 -0.62
CA GLN A 203 13.76 -18.80 -1.92
C GLN A 203 12.60 -17.93 -2.43
N LEU A 204 11.65 -17.57 -1.55
CA LEU A 204 10.54 -16.71 -1.92
C LEU A 204 10.99 -15.27 -2.18
N VAL A 205 11.92 -14.76 -1.36
CA VAL A 205 12.54 -13.44 -1.57
C VAL A 205 13.20 -13.35 -2.95
N ASN A 206 14.00 -14.35 -3.32
CA ASN A 206 14.63 -14.39 -4.65
C ASN A 206 13.59 -14.44 -5.77
N GLN A 207 12.53 -15.26 -5.61
CA GLN A 207 11.44 -15.30 -6.60
C GLN A 207 10.72 -13.96 -6.75
N MET A 208 10.51 -13.22 -5.65
CA MET A 208 9.88 -11.89 -5.69
C MET A 208 10.78 -10.83 -6.33
N ILE A 209 12.10 -10.95 -6.18
CA ILE A 209 13.09 -10.08 -6.85
C ILE A 209 13.12 -10.38 -8.35
N ASP A 210 13.17 -11.66 -8.73
CA ASP A 210 13.21 -12.13 -10.12
C ASP A 210 11.86 -11.96 -10.85
N GLY A 211 10.78 -11.69 -10.11
CA GLY A 211 9.41 -11.54 -10.59
C GLY A 211 8.84 -10.13 -10.37
N PRO A 212 9.41 -9.08 -10.99
CA PRO A 212 8.91 -7.72 -10.82
C PRO A 212 7.44 -7.63 -11.23
N PHE A 213 6.64 -6.92 -10.41
CA PHE A 213 5.20 -6.71 -10.60
C PHE A 213 4.30 -7.96 -10.54
N GLU A 214 4.89 -9.13 -10.20
CA GLU A 214 4.14 -10.34 -9.86
C GLU A 214 3.68 -10.35 -8.39
N THR A 215 4.28 -9.50 -7.56
CA THR A 215 3.72 -9.15 -6.26
C THR A 215 2.71 -8.03 -6.46
N ARG A 216 1.48 -8.23 -5.95
CA ARG A 216 0.35 -7.32 -6.12
C ARG A 216 -0.44 -7.20 -4.84
N SER A 217 -1.16 -6.10 -4.69
CA SER A 217 -2.07 -5.91 -3.57
C SER A 217 -3.41 -5.29 -3.97
N ASP A 218 -4.42 -5.65 -3.19
CA ASP A 218 -5.71 -4.97 -3.16
C ASP A 218 -5.87 -4.27 -1.81
N SER A 219 -6.15 -2.96 -1.83
CA SER A 219 -6.46 -2.15 -0.66
C SER A 219 -7.95 -1.78 -0.71
N PHE A 220 -8.73 -2.40 0.16
CA PHE A 220 -10.18 -2.22 0.29
C PHE A 220 -10.49 -1.27 1.45
N TYR A 221 -11.26 -0.22 1.19
CA TYR A 221 -11.63 0.78 2.20
C TYR A 221 -13.12 0.73 2.48
N PHE A 222 -13.46 0.69 3.76
CA PHE A 222 -14.81 0.53 4.26
C PHE A 222 -15.20 1.70 5.15
N VAL A 223 -16.44 2.17 5.03
CA VAL A 223 -17.09 3.07 5.98
C VAL A 223 -18.40 2.42 6.40
N ASP A 224 -18.62 2.29 7.71
CA ASP A 224 -19.76 1.55 8.28
C ASP A 224 -19.96 0.16 7.62
N ASP A 225 -18.86 -0.58 7.49
CA ASP A 225 -18.79 -1.94 6.93
C ASP A 225 -19.23 -2.06 5.46
N LYS A 226 -19.20 -0.95 4.70
CA LYS A 226 -19.49 -0.92 3.26
C LYS A 226 -18.28 -0.49 2.45
N LEU A 227 -17.93 -1.24 1.42
CA LEU A 227 -16.85 -0.90 0.50
C LEU A 227 -17.15 0.42 -0.22
N ILE A 228 -16.25 1.40 -0.08
CA ILE A 228 -16.37 2.72 -0.71
C ILE A 228 -15.24 3.03 -1.70
N MET A 229 -14.07 2.44 -1.49
CA MET A 229 -12.91 2.60 -2.36
C MET A 229 -12.13 1.29 -2.43
N HIS A 230 -11.52 1.07 -3.59
CA HIS A 230 -10.67 -0.06 -3.85
C HIS A 230 -9.51 0.42 -4.70
N ASN A 231 -8.31 0.34 -4.15
CA ASN A 231 -7.06 0.67 -4.81
C ASN A 231 -6.25 -0.60 -5.04
N LYS A 232 -5.40 -0.57 -6.06
CA LYS A 232 -4.54 -1.68 -6.45
C LYS A 232 -3.10 -1.21 -6.51
N ALA A 233 -2.17 -2.12 -6.28
CA ALA A 233 -0.77 -1.85 -6.52
C ALA A 233 -0.01 -3.09 -7.02
N ASP A 234 1.10 -2.85 -7.70
CA ASP A 234 2.11 -3.86 -7.98
C ASP A 234 3.49 -3.40 -7.49
N TYR A 235 4.36 -4.39 -7.24
CA TYR A 235 5.63 -4.17 -6.58
C TYR A 235 6.75 -4.87 -7.33
N ALA A 236 7.85 -4.15 -7.53
CA ALA A 236 9.12 -4.72 -7.95
C ALA A 236 10.17 -4.49 -6.84
N TYR A 237 11.05 -5.47 -6.66
CA TYR A 237 12.08 -5.47 -5.61
C TYR A 237 13.51 -5.59 -6.17
N ASN A 238 13.67 -5.48 -7.49
CA ASN A 238 14.96 -5.56 -8.19
C ASN A 238 15.75 -4.24 -8.20
N GLY A 239 15.26 -3.17 -7.55
CA GLY A 239 15.93 -1.87 -7.54
C GLY A 239 15.93 -1.14 -8.90
N GLY A 240 15.06 -1.54 -9.84
CA GLY A 240 14.94 -0.92 -11.16
C GLY A 240 15.93 -1.45 -12.22
N LEU A 241 16.55 -2.60 -11.95
CA LEU A 241 17.49 -3.29 -12.85
C LEU A 241 16.84 -4.26 -13.82
#